data_AF-A0A2V7GIF8-F1
#
_entry.id   AF-A0A2V7GIF8-F1
#
_cell.length_a   1.000
_cell.length_b   1.000
_cell.length_c   1.000
_cell.angle_alpha   90.00
_cell.angle_beta   90.00
_cell.angle_gamma   90.00
#
_symmetry.space_group_name_H-M   'P 1'
#
loop_
_entity.id
_entity.type
_entity.pdbx_description
1 polymer ?
#
loop_
_entity_poly.entity_id
_entity_poly.type
_entity_poly.pdbx_seq_one_letter_code
_entity_poly.pdbx_strand_id
1 'polypeptide(L)'
;MHTRTPSRDVPPTTFAFAPIGKALMEALPDGVVVFDPFGRMVYANQSARSAVEAVEELDRRPEEARKKILALGGRSTRLRHGAMELGEALFLPAGGAAPMNGSTLADRERQAILETLQATRGRLAEAARRLGISRTTLWRRLRAYGVRDFRTAK
;
A
#
# COMPACT_ATOMS: atom_id res chain seq x y z
N MET A 1 -0.81 1.40 36.73
CA MET A 1 -1.84 0.98 35.75
C MET A 1 -1.40 -0.36 35.20
N HIS A 2 -2.13 -1.43 35.52
CA HIS A 2 -1.72 -2.81 35.23
C HIS A 2 -1.94 -3.12 33.75
N THR A 3 -0.87 -3.35 32.99
CA THR A 3 -0.96 -3.90 31.63
C THR A 3 -1.28 -5.39 31.75
N ARG A 4 -2.57 -5.72 31.76
CA ARG A 4 -3.07 -7.09 31.79
C ARG A 4 -2.68 -7.77 30.47
N THR A 5 -1.64 -8.60 30.51
CA THR A 5 -1.29 -9.52 29.43
C THR A 5 -2.53 -10.36 29.09
N PRO A 6 -3.06 -10.33 27.85
CA PRO A 6 -4.21 -11.15 27.51
C PRO A 6 -3.81 -12.63 27.56
N SER A 7 -4.63 -13.44 28.23
CA SER A 7 -4.46 -14.90 28.31
C SER A 7 -4.44 -15.52 26.91
N ARG A 8 -3.50 -16.44 26.69
CA ARG A 8 -3.34 -17.22 25.45
C ARG A 8 -4.54 -18.12 25.10
N ASP A 9 -5.54 -18.21 25.97
CA ASP A 9 -6.71 -19.10 25.83
C ASP A 9 -7.90 -18.51 25.04
N VAL A 10 -7.85 -17.25 24.60
CA VAL A 10 -8.93 -16.73 23.75
C VAL A 10 -8.75 -17.25 22.33
N PRO A 11 -9.74 -17.95 21.74
CA PRO A 11 -9.63 -18.47 20.39
C PRO A 11 -9.35 -17.32 19.40
N PRO A 12 -8.56 -17.56 18.34
CA PRO A 12 -8.28 -16.53 17.34
C PRO A 12 -9.59 -16.04 16.74
N THR A 13 -9.77 -14.72 16.74
CA THR A 13 -10.89 -14.09 16.04
C THR A 13 -10.76 -14.44 14.56
N THR A 14 -11.63 -15.31 14.06
CA THR A 14 -11.59 -15.72 12.65
C THR A 14 -12.12 -14.59 11.80
N PHE A 15 -11.20 -13.86 11.16
CA PHE A 15 -11.52 -12.80 10.22
C PHE A 15 -11.44 -13.35 8.79
N ALA A 16 -12.58 -13.47 8.12
CA ALA A 16 -12.65 -13.89 6.73
C ALA A 16 -13.20 -12.75 5.87
N PHE A 17 -12.40 -12.28 4.91
CA PHE A 17 -12.89 -11.38 3.90
C PHE A 17 -13.71 -12.15 2.86
N ALA A 18 -14.82 -11.57 2.41
CA ALA A 18 -15.46 -12.02 1.18
C ALA A 18 -14.44 -11.97 0.00
N PRO A 19 -14.56 -12.81 -1.03
CA PRO A 19 -13.57 -12.90 -2.12
C PRO A 19 -13.22 -11.55 -2.75
N ILE A 20 -14.23 -10.69 -2.96
CA ILE A 20 -14.05 -9.34 -3.51
C ILE A 20 -13.29 -8.41 -2.55
N GLY A 21 -13.55 -8.51 -1.25
CA GLY A 21 -12.84 -7.75 -0.23
C GLY A 21 -11.38 -8.15 -0.13
N LYS A 22 -11.10 -9.46 -0.20
CA LYS A 22 -9.72 -9.97 -0.24
C LYS A 22 -8.98 -9.45 -1.48
N ALA A 23 -9.60 -9.54 -2.66
CA ALA A 23 -8.99 -9.04 -3.90
C ALA A 23 -8.71 -7.53 -3.83
N LEU A 24 -9.62 -6.74 -3.25
CA LEU A 24 -9.40 -5.30 -3.04
C LEU A 24 -8.20 -5.04 -2.13
N MET A 25 -8.12 -5.76 -1.00
CA MET A 25 -7.01 -5.60 -0.05
C MET A 25 -5.66 -5.99 -0.63
N GLU A 26 -5.62 -7.01 -1.48
CA GLU A 26 -4.40 -7.43 -2.20
C GLU A 26 -4.02 -6.49 -3.34
N ALA A 27 -4.99 -5.79 -3.94
CA ALA A 27 -4.74 -4.77 -4.96
C ALA A 27 -4.27 -3.43 -4.38
N LEU A 28 -4.37 -3.23 -3.05
CA LEU A 28 -3.88 -2.02 -2.41
C LEU A 28 -2.36 -1.94 -2.51
N PRO A 29 -1.82 -0.79 -2.98
CA PRO A 29 -0.39 -0.63 -3.12
C PRO A 29 0.30 -0.51 -1.76
N ASP A 30 -0.38 0.05 -0.78
CA ASP A 30 0.13 0.16 0.59
C ASP A 30 0.10 -1.23 1.26
N GLY A 31 1.09 -1.51 2.09
CA GLY A 31 1.08 -2.69 2.94
C GLY A 31 -0.02 -2.58 3.98
N VAL A 32 -0.95 -3.52 4.02
CA VAL A 32 -2.03 -3.51 5.01
C VAL A 32 -1.93 -4.72 5.90
N VAL A 33 -1.91 -4.47 7.20
CA VAL A 33 -1.87 -5.49 8.24
C VAL A 33 -3.06 -5.26 9.17
N VAL A 34 -3.84 -6.31 9.43
CA VAL A 34 -4.98 -6.25 10.34
C VAL A 34 -4.67 -7.06 11.58
N PHE A 35 -4.95 -6.48 12.73
CA PHE A 35 -4.85 -7.08 14.04
C PHE A 35 -6.23 -7.26 14.63
N ASP A 36 -6.43 -8.34 15.40
CA ASP A 36 -7.59 -8.50 16.27
C ASP A 36 -7.51 -7.51 17.47
N PRO A 37 -8.57 -7.41 18.30
CA PRO A 37 -8.54 -6.56 19.50
C PRO A 37 -7.51 -6.97 20.55
N PHE A 38 -6.93 -8.17 20.43
CA PHE A 38 -5.88 -8.70 21.31
C PHE A 38 -4.47 -8.42 20.76
N GLY A 39 -4.36 -7.72 19.62
CA GLY A 39 -3.10 -7.37 18.99
C GLY A 39 -2.47 -8.49 18.17
N ARG A 40 -3.18 -9.59 17.92
CA ARG A 40 -2.71 -10.68 17.05
C ARG A 40 -2.96 -10.33 15.60
N MET A 41 -1.95 -10.50 14.75
CA MET A 41 -2.10 -10.31 13.31
C MET A 41 -3.05 -11.37 12.72
N VAL A 42 -4.14 -10.93 12.11
CA VAL A 42 -5.14 -11.80 11.46
C VAL A 42 -5.08 -11.74 9.94
N TYR A 43 -4.45 -10.70 9.38
CA TYR A 43 -4.31 -10.54 7.93
C TYR A 43 -3.12 -9.66 7.58
N ALA A 44 -2.45 -9.97 6.46
CA ALA A 44 -1.48 -9.11 5.81
C ALA A 44 -1.57 -9.27 4.29
N ASN A 45 -1.66 -8.17 3.54
CA ASN A 45 -1.65 -8.21 2.08
C ASN A 45 -0.25 -8.49 1.51
N GLN A 46 -0.16 -8.70 0.20
CA GLN A 46 1.11 -8.97 -0.49
C GLN A 46 2.11 -7.83 -0.32
N SER A 47 1.68 -6.57 -0.40
CA SER A 47 2.54 -5.40 -0.22
C SER A 47 3.16 -5.35 1.18
N ALA A 48 2.40 -5.69 2.23
CA ALA A 48 2.92 -5.82 3.58
C ALA A 48 3.93 -6.98 3.66
N ARG A 49 3.58 -8.16 3.14
CA ARG A 49 4.48 -9.33 3.13
C ARG A 49 5.79 -9.07 2.39
N SER A 50 5.75 -8.31 1.30
CA SER A 50 6.94 -7.91 0.54
C SER A 50 7.83 -6.92 1.31
N ALA A 51 7.30 -6.21 2.31
CA ALA A 51 8.11 -5.52 3.32
C ALA A 51 8.61 -6.54 4.38
N VAL A 52 9.27 -7.60 3.90
CA VAL A 52 9.60 -8.87 4.58
C VAL A 52 10.12 -8.66 6.00
N GLU A 53 10.93 -7.63 6.23
CA GLU A 53 11.49 -7.33 7.55
C GLU A 53 10.44 -6.84 8.57
N ALA A 54 9.50 -5.99 8.14
CA ALA A 54 8.48 -5.45 9.03
C ALA A 54 7.42 -6.49 9.41
N VAL A 55 7.08 -7.41 8.50
CA VAL A 55 6.04 -8.44 8.75
C VAL A 55 6.54 -9.57 9.64
N GLU A 56 7.78 -10.03 9.47
CA GLU A 56 8.35 -11.00 10.41
C GLU A 56 8.50 -10.42 11.82
N GLU A 57 8.82 -9.12 11.92
CA GLU A 57 8.94 -8.41 13.17
C GLU A 57 7.55 -8.14 13.81
N LEU A 58 6.50 -7.94 13.01
CA LEU A 58 5.11 -7.85 13.47
C LEU A 58 4.62 -9.14 14.13
N ASP A 59 5.05 -10.30 13.63
CA ASP A 59 4.68 -11.60 14.21
C ASP A 59 5.45 -11.89 15.50
N ARG A 60 6.76 -11.56 15.54
CA ARG A 60 7.61 -11.81 16.71
C ARG A 60 7.46 -10.78 17.84
N ARG A 61 7.35 -9.49 17.49
CA ARG A 61 7.36 -8.34 18.42
C ARG A 61 6.35 -7.27 17.95
N PRO A 62 5.03 -7.56 18.03
CA PRO A 62 3.99 -6.71 17.44
C PRO A 62 4.05 -5.26 17.92
N GLU A 63 4.33 -5.03 19.20
CA GLU A 63 4.45 -3.69 19.78
C GLU A 63 5.61 -2.85 19.20
N GLU A 64 6.76 -3.47 18.98
CA GLU A 64 7.92 -2.76 18.43
C GLU A 64 7.77 -2.52 16.93
N ALA A 65 7.28 -3.52 16.22
CA ALA A 65 7.01 -3.40 14.80
C ALA A 65 5.95 -2.32 14.53
N ARG A 66 4.91 -2.21 15.37
CA ARG A 66 3.96 -1.08 15.34
C ARG A 66 4.65 0.26 15.48
N LYS A 67 5.52 0.43 16.49
CA LYS A 67 6.29 1.68 16.67
C LYS A 67 7.16 2.01 15.46
N LYS A 68 7.86 1.02 14.90
CA LYS A 68 8.70 1.15 13.71
C LYS A 68 7.86 1.58 12.50
N ILE A 69 6.68 0.98 12.32
CA ILE A 69 5.76 1.33 11.22
C ILE A 69 5.21 2.74 11.37
N LEU A 70 4.77 3.13 12.57
CA LEU A 70 4.33 4.50 12.83
C LEU A 70 5.46 5.51 12.60
N ALA A 71 6.69 5.19 13.00
CA ALA A 71 7.88 6.01 12.74
C ALA A 71 8.21 6.14 11.24
N LEU A 72 7.90 5.12 10.44
CA LEU A 72 8.02 5.13 8.98
C LEU A 72 6.85 5.86 8.28
N GLY A 73 5.98 6.55 9.03
CA GLY A 73 4.82 7.25 8.48
C GLY A 73 3.62 6.35 8.20
N GLY A 74 3.65 5.12 8.73
CA GLY A 74 2.50 4.23 8.71
C GLY A 74 1.33 4.81 9.51
N ARG A 75 0.11 4.47 9.09
CA ARG A 75 -1.12 4.96 9.71
C ARG A 75 -1.87 3.79 10.31
N SER A 76 -2.44 3.97 11.50
CA SER A 76 -3.32 2.97 12.11
C SER A 76 -4.77 3.46 12.18
N THR A 77 -5.71 2.55 11.99
CA THR A 77 -7.15 2.84 12.11
C THR A 77 -7.83 1.72 12.86
N ARG A 78 -8.70 2.09 13.81
CA ARG A 78 -9.51 1.10 14.54
C ARG A 78 -10.67 0.64 13.68
N LEU A 79 -10.81 -0.67 13.55
CA LEU A 79 -11.89 -1.31 12.83
C LEU A 79 -13.06 -1.52 13.79
N ARG A 80 -14.21 -0.95 13.45
CA ARG A 80 -15.44 -1.04 14.24
C ARG A 80 -16.61 -1.39 13.34
N HIS A 81 -17.51 -2.21 13.86
CA HIS A 81 -18.80 -2.50 13.23
C HIS A 81 -19.91 -2.32 14.27
N GLY A 82 -20.66 -1.23 14.15
CA GLY A 82 -21.58 -0.80 15.21
C GLY A 82 -20.84 -0.54 16.51
N ALA A 83 -21.29 -1.17 17.61
CA ALA A 83 -20.64 -1.11 18.92
C ALA A 83 -19.47 -2.09 19.09
N MET A 84 -19.24 -2.99 18.13
CA MET A 84 -18.21 -4.01 18.22
C MET A 84 -16.86 -3.48 17.73
N GLU A 85 -15.83 -3.55 18.58
CA GLU A 85 -14.45 -3.33 18.17
C GLU A 85 -13.90 -4.62 17.57
N LEU A 86 -13.57 -4.56 16.28
CA LEU A 86 -13.13 -5.71 15.50
C LEU A 86 -11.60 -5.83 15.46
N GLY A 87 -10.90 -4.75 15.78
CA GLY A 87 -9.44 -4.71 15.88
C GLY A 87 -8.85 -3.44 15.28
N GLU A 88 -7.68 -3.55 14.69
CA GLU A 88 -6.92 -2.41 14.16
C GLU A 88 -6.25 -2.76 12.82
N ALA A 89 -6.38 -1.88 11.83
CA ALA A 89 -5.63 -1.98 10.59
C ALA A 89 -4.46 -0.99 10.59
N LEU A 90 -3.29 -1.47 10.21
CA LEU A 90 -2.06 -0.73 10.06
C LEU A 90 -1.68 -0.67 8.58
N PHE A 91 -1.45 0.54 8.09
CA PHE A 91 -1.11 0.83 6.70
C PHE A 91 0.34 1.27 6.63
N LEU A 92 1.17 0.48 5.96
CA LEU A 92 2.56 0.77 5.63
C LEU A 92 2.60 1.39 4.23
N PRO A 93 3.18 2.58 4.05
CA PRO A 93 3.41 3.10 2.70
C PRO A 93 4.33 2.14 1.94
N ALA A 94 4.02 1.88 0.67
CA ALA A 94 4.72 0.92 -0.20
C ALA A 94 6.22 1.20 -0.44
N GLY A 95 6.77 2.26 0.14
CA GLY A 95 8.19 2.57 0.11
C GLY A 95 8.59 3.03 1.50
N GLY A 96 9.44 2.25 2.17
CA GLY A 96 10.09 2.64 3.41
C GLY A 96 10.97 3.86 3.19
N ALA A 97 10.38 5.05 3.27
CA ALA A 97 11.05 6.32 3.41
C ALA A 97 10.00 7.31 3.93
N ALA A 98 10.35 8.02 4.99
CA ALA A 98 9.67 9.22 5.44
C ALA A 98 9.31 10.14 4.24
N PRO A 99 8.27 10.99 4.36
CA PRO A 99 7.67 11.68 3.22
C PRO A 99 8.62 12.74 2.65
N MET A 100 9.49 12.33 1.74
CA MET A 100 10.10 13.22 0.77
C MET A 100 9.36 13.04 -0.54
N ASN A 101 8.36 13.92 -0.72
CA ASN A 101 7.70 14.25 -1.98
C ASN A 101 6.67 13.21 -2.46
N GLY A 102 5.48 13.25 -1.87
CA GLY A 102 4.24 13.35 -2.66
C GLY A 102 3.85 12.23 -3.61
N SER A 103 4.07 10.94 -3.28
CA SER A 103 3.59 9.77 -4.05
C SER A 103 2.06 9.59 -4.04
N THR A 104 1.39 10.65 -4.48
CA THR A 104 -0.02 10.75 -4.80
C THR A 104 -0.33 9.92 -6.04
N LEU A 105 -1.61 9.70 -6.34
CA LEU A 105 -2.08 9.08 -7.59
C LEU A 105 -1.34 9.61 -8.84
N ALA A 106 -0.94 10.89 -8.82
CA ALA A 106 -0.19 11.54 -9.87
C ALA A 106 1.21 10.94 -10.13
N ASP A 107 1.91 10.47 -9.09
CA ASP A 107 3.23 9.84 -9.24
C ASP A 107 3.13 8.41 -9.76
N ARG A 108 2.10 7.66 -9.33
CA ARG A 108 1.80 6.34 -9.90
C ARG A 108 1.38 6.46 -11.37
N GLU A 109 0.58 7.47 -11.69
CA GLU A 109 0.19 7.79 -13.05
C GLU A 109 1.39 8.19 -13.91
N ARG A 110 2.29 9.04 -13.38
CA ARG A 110 3.54 9.39 -14.03
C ARG A 110 4.39 8.15 -14.32
N GLN A 111 4.52 7.25 -13.34
CA GLN A 111 5.30 6.02 -13.49
C GLN A 111 4.72 5.11 -14.57
N ALA A 112 3.39 4.88 -14.55
CA ALA A 112 2.71 4.09 -15.58
C ALA A 112 2.87 4.67 -16.99
N ILE A 113 2.84 6.00 -17.12
CA ILE A 113 3.09 6.70 -18.38
C ILE A 113 4.54 6.48 -18.85
N LEU A 114 5.53 6.60 -17.96
CA LEU A 114 6.94 6.42 -18.29
C LEU A 114 7.26 4.97 -18.68
N GLU A 115 6.75 3.99 -17.94
CA GLU A 115 6.91 2.56 -18.26
C GLU A 115 6.29 2.22 -19.61
N THR A 116 5.09 2.73 -19.89
CA THR A 116 4.45 2.50 -21.19
C THR A 116 5.20 3.19 -22.33
N LEU A 117 5.79 4.37 -22.09
CA LEU A 117 6.66 5.04 -23.06
C LEU A 117 7.94 4.24 -23.31
N GLN A 118 8.56 3.67 -22.28
CA GLN A 118 9.73 2.81 -22.45
C GLN A 118 9.38 1.53 -23.22
N ALA A 119 8.28 0.86 -22.87
CA ALA A 119 7.81 -0.36 -23.53
C ALA A 119 7.44 -0.13 -25.02
N THR A 120 7.09 1.10 -25.39
CA THR A 120 6.78 1.51 -26.77
C THR A 120 7.92 2.24 -27.46
N ARG A 121 9.11 2.29 -26.83
CA ARG A 121 10.31 2.99 -27.34
C ARG A 121 10.05 4.45 -27.72
N GLY A 122 9.27 5.16 -26.90
CA GLY A 122 8.95 6.58 -27.10
C GLY A 122 7.86 6.85 -28.15
N ARG A 123 7.16 5.82 -28.65
CA ARG A 123 6.04 6.00 -29.59
C ARG A 123 4.78 6.48 -28.87
N LEU A 124 4.59 7.80 -28.75
CA LEU A 124 3.43 8.38 -28.06
C LEU A 124 2.08 7.85 -28.52
N ALA A 125 1.88 7.66 -29.83
CA ALA A 125 0.62 7.17 -30.36
C ALA A 125 0.34 5.71 -29.95
N GLU A 126 1.38 4.93 -29.72
CA GLU A 126 1.28 3.54 -29.24
C GLU A 126 1.13 3.52 -27.72
N ALA A 127 1.87 4.37 -27.00
CA ALA A 127 1.72 4.53 -25.56
C ALA A 127 0.32 5.01 -25.16
N ALA A 128 -0.22 6.02 -25.86
CA ALA A 128 -1.57 6.52 -25.64
C ALA A 128 -2.63 5.45 -25.89
N ARG A 129 -2.48 4.65 -26.96
CA ARG A 129 -3.37 3.51 -27.24
C ARG A 129 -3.31 2.44 -26.13
N ARG A 130 -2.11 2.11 -25.63
CA ARG A 130 -1.95 1.14 -24.54
C ARG A 130 -2.48 1.65 -23.20
N LEU A 131 -2.39 2.96 -22.95
CA LEU A 131 -2.93 3.61 -21.76
C LEU A 131 -4.44 3.90 -21.85
N GLY A 132 -5.08 3.69 -23.00
CA GLY A 132 -6.51 3.97 -23.20
C GLY A 132 -6.87 5.47 -23.18
N ILE A 133 -5.90 6.36 -23.42
CA ILE A 133 -6.10 7.82 -23.40
C ILE A 133 -5.78 8.44 -24.75
N SER A 134 -6.28 9.65 -25.02
CA SER A 134 -5.93 10.37 -26.23
C SER A 134 -4.47 10.85 -26.20
N ARG A 135 -3.87 11.00 -27.39
CA ARG A 135 -2.51 11.54 -27.55
C ARG A 135 -2.35 12.93 -26.92
N THR A 136 -3.40 13.76 -27.00
CA THR A 136 -3.42 15.12 -26.43
C THR A 136 -3.48 15.12 -24.91
N THR A 137 -4.20 14.17 -24.31
CA THR A 137 -4.23 13.97 -22.85
C THR A 137 -2.88 13.47 -22.34
N LEU A 138 -2.27 12.49 -23.01
CA LEU A 138 -0.93 12.01 -22.69
C LEU A 138 0.09 13.17 -22.74
N TRP A 139 0.02 14.00 -23.78
CA TRP A 139 0.92 15.13 -23.92
C TRP A 139 0.70 16.23 -22.87
N ARG A 140 -0.56 16.53 -22.50
CA ARG A 140 -0.86 17.44 -21.37
C ARG A 140 -0.26 16.93 -20.06
N ARG A 141 -0.40 15.63 -19.78
CA ARG A 141 0.13 14.98 -18.58
C ARG A 141 1.66 15.02 -18.56
N LEU A 142 2.32 14.66 -19.67
CA LEU A 142 3.78 14.77 -19.80
C LEU A 142 4.29 16.20 -19.58
N ARG A 143 3.58 17.20 -20.12
CA ARG A 143 3.95 18.61 -19.93
C ARG A 143 3.78 19.05 -18.46
N ALA A 144 2.75 18.57 -17.78
CA ALA A 144 2.53 18.80 -16.35
C ALA A 144 3.63 18.15 -15.49
N TYR A 145 4.16 17.01 -15.91
CA TYR A 145 5.26 16.31 -15.23
C TYR A 145 6.66 16.81 -15.63
N GLY A 146 6.77 17.83 -16.48
CA GLY A 146 8.06 18.38 -16.93
C GLY A 146 8.86 17.47 -17.87
N VAL A 147 8.28 16.37 -18.36
CA VAL A 147 8.94 15.42 -19.26
C VAL A 147 8.88 15.94 -20.69
N ARG A 148 9.92 16.68 -21.10
CA ARG A 148 10.04 17.27 -22.44
C ARG A 148 10.73 16.35 -23.45
N ASP A 149 11.56 15.42 -22.97
CA ASP A 149 12.34 14.52 -23.80
C ASP A 149 11.98 13.05 -23.52
N PHE A 150 11.05 12.53 -24.33
CA PHE A 150 10.70 11.11 -24.37
C PHE A 150 11.29 10.42 -25.62
N ARG A 151 12.05 11.17 -26.44
CA ARG A 151 12.70 10.67 -27.65
C ARG A 151 14.05 10.08 -27.25
N THR A 152 14.01 8.79 -26.90
CA THR A 152 15.16 7.87 -26.86
C THR A 152 16.36 8.34 -26.03
N ALA A 153 16.46 7.82 -24.79
CA ALA A 153 17.79 7.52 -24.26
C ALA A 153 18.35 6.34 -25.09
N LYS A 154 19.50 6.58 -25.70
CA LYS A 154 20.29 5.63 -26.49
C LYS A 154 20.86 4.52 -25.61
#